data_AF-A0A5R9NX05-F1
#
_entry.id   AF-A0A5R9NX05-F1
#
_cell.length_a   1.000
_cell.length_b   1.000
_cell.length_c   1.000
_cell.angle_alpha   90.00
_cell.angle_beta   90.00
_cell.angle_gamma   90.00
#
_symmetry.space_group_name_H-M   'P 1'
#
loop_
_entity.id
_entity.type
_entity.pdbx_description
1 polymer ?
#
loop_
_entity_poly.entity_id
_entity_poly.type
_entity_poly.pdbx_seq_one_letter_code
_entity_poly.pdbx_strand_id
1 'polypeptide(L)'
;MKIPKPDIEFEIEKQNRESNARVRALLEAEGRPDLVAELDQRIRDVNLGLTQARNVWHSISPAQRTLLTLMMQVGSKLIREEKTSFYDLVAGPKVERRVTRRPTVRSLISRDLLCCEGGAFDPEAVVVLTENARFVFEKGRVSGS
;
A
#
# COMPACT_ATOMS: atom_id res chain seq x y z
N MET A 1 2.30 12.29 -35.23
CA MET A 1 2.55 13.04 -33.97
C MET A 1 1.67 12.43 -32.88
N LYS A 2 2.25 11.83 -31.83
CA LYS A 2 1.49 11.39 -30.66
C LYS A 2 1.33 12.62 -29.76
N ILE A 3 0.11 13.09 -29.57
CA ILE A 3 -0.19 14.13 -28.58
C ILE A 3 0.20 13.54 -27.21
N PRO A 4 1.10 14.16 -26.44
CA PRO A 4 1.38 13.70 -25.09
C PRO A 4 0.07 13.76 -24.31
N LYS A 5 -0.36 12.63 -23.74
CA LYS A 5 -1.50 12.64 -22.82
C LYS A 5 -1.13 13.60 -21.69
N PRO A 6 -2.04 14.53 -21.30
CA PRO A 6 -1.81 15.33 -20.11
C PRO A 6 -1.54 14.37 -18.95
N ASP A 7 -0.57 14.74 -18.13
CA ASP A 7 -0.26 13.99 -16.94
C ASP A 7 -1.41 14.15 -15.95
N ILE A 8 -2.33 13.18 -15.98
CA ILE A 8 -3.55 13.15 -15.19
C ILE A 8 -3.22 13.29 -13.70
N GLU A 9 -2.06 12.79 -13.27
CA GLU A 9 -1.60 12.89 -11.88
C GLU A 9 -1.28 14.34 -11.51
N PHE A 10 -0.57 15.06 -12.38
CA PHE A 10 -0.28 16.48 -12.21
C PHE A 10 -1.56 17.33 -12.15
N GLU A 11 -2.56 17.05 -12.99
CA GLU A 11 -3.84 17.76 -12.98
C GLU A 11 -4.63 17.51 -11.69
N ILE A 12 -4.65 16.26 -11.20
CA ILE A 12 -5.30 15.90 -9.94
C ILE A 12 -4.59 16.56 -8.75
N GLU A 13 -3.26 16.57 -8.72
CA GLU A 13 -2.51 17.25 -7.67
C GLU A 13 -2.78 18.75 -7.64
N LYS A 14 -2.83 19.39 -8.81
CA LYS A 14 -3.14 20.80 -8.94
C LYS A 14 -4.55 21.11 -8.42
N GLN A 15 -5.55 20.33 -8.82
CA GLN A 15 -6.92 20.50 -8.35
C GLN A 15 -7.04 20.32 -6.82
N ASN A 16 -6.34 19.34 -6.24
CA ASN A 16 -6.33 19.11 -4.81
C ASN A 16 -5.69 20.29 -4.04
N ARG A 17 -4.59 20.85 -4.54
CA ARG A 17 -3.97 22.05 -3.95
C ARG A 17 -4.92 23.25 -4.01
N GLU A 18 -5.56 23.47 -5.15
CA GLU A 18 -6.51 24.58 -5.33
C GLU A 18 -7.76 24.42 -4.47
N SER A 19 -8.24 23.19 -4.27
CA SER A 19 -9.38 22.90 -3.39
C SER A 19 -9.02 23.16 -1.93
N ASN A 20 -7.88 22.65 -1.46
CA ASN A 20 -7.41 22.87 -0.09
C ASN A 20 -7.17 24.36 0.20
N ALA A 21 -6.61 25.10 -0.77
CA ALA A 21 -6.42 26.54 -0.64
C ALA A 21 -7.75 27.30 -0.53
N ARG A 22 -8.78 26.89 -1.29
CA ARG A 22 -10.14 27.47 -1.19
C ARG A 22 -10.78 27.20 0.17
N VAL A 23 -10.68 25.97 0.67
CA VAL A 23 -11.21 25.60 2.00
C VAL A 23 -10.49 26.37 3.11
N ARG A 24 -9.16 26.48 3.02
CA ARG A 24 -8.38 27.29 3.96
C ARG A 24 -8.82 28.76 3.98
N ALA A 25 -8.93 29.37 2.80
CA ALA A 25 -9.37 30.77 2.68
C ALA A 25 -10.78 31.00 3.25
N LEU A 26 -11.69 30.04 3.09
CA LEU A 26 -13.03 30.08 3.69
C LEU A 26 -12.95 30.05 5.22
N LEU A 27 -12.19 29.12 5.79
CA LEU A 27 -12.04 28.98 7.24
C LEU A 27 -11.36 30.20 7.89
N GLU A 28 -10.40 30.80 7.19
CA GLU A 28 -9.76 32.05 7.60
C GLU A 28 -10.77 33.22 7.56
N ALA A 29 -11.60 33.31 6.51
CA ALA A 29 -12.64 34.33 6.40
C ALA A 29 -13.74 34.20 7.46
N GLU A 30 -14.06 32.98 7.90
CA GLU A 30 -15.00 32.69 8.98
C GLU A 30 -14.39 32.87 10.39
N GLY A 31 -13.11 33.23 10.49
CA GLY A 31 -12.43 33.44 11.77
C GLY A 31 -12.25 32.15 12.58
N ARG A 32 -12.02 31.02 11.92
CA ARG A 32 -11.84 29.68 12.53
C ARG A 32 -10.39 29.18 12.44
N PRO A 33 -9.43 29.82 13.14
CA PRO A 33 -8.02 29.43 13.09
C PRO A 33 -7.76 28.03 13.68
N ASP A 34 -8.66 27.55 14.56
CA ASP A 34 -8.65 26.19 15.11
C ASP A 34 -8.78 25.12 14.01
N LEU A 35 -9.74 25.30 13.10
CA LEU A 35 -10.00 24.37 12.01
C LEU A 35 -8.94 24.45 10.90
N VAL A 36 -8.36 25.63 10.68
CA VAL A 36 -7.22 25.78 9.77
C VAL A 36 -6.02 24.97 10.26
N ALA A 37 -5.72 25.04 11.56
CA ALA A 37 -4.64 24.26 12.16
C ALA A 37 -4.90 22.75 12.06
N GLU A 38 -6.15 22.31 12.28
CA GLU A 38 -6.54 20.90 12.11
C GLU A 38 -6.40 20.45 10.64
N LEU A 39 -6.85 21.27 9.69
CA LEU A 39 -6.71 21.00 8.26
C LEU A 39 -5.24 20.85 7.85
N ASP A 40 -4.39 21.79 8.28
CA ASP A 40 -2.95 21.76 8.01
C ASP A 40 -2.29 20.52 8.63
N GLN A 41 -2.70 20.14 9.84
CA GLN A 41 -2.20 18.92 10.48
C GLN A 41 -2.60 17.68 9.68
N ARG A 42 -3.87 17.55 9.28
CA ARG A 42 -4.35 16.42 8.48
C ARG A 42 -3.64 16.33 7.14
N ILE A 43 -3.40 17.45 6.46
CA ILE A 43 -2.65 17.49 5.20
C ILE A 43 -1.21 16.98 5.41
N ARG A 44 -0.55 17.41 6.49
CA ARG A 44 0.80 16.93 6.82
C ARG A 44 0.82 15.43 7.11
N ASP A 45 -0.14 14.93 7.87
CA ASP A 45 -0.24 13.50 8.21
C ASP A 45 -0.46 12.63 6.96
N VAL A 46 -1.33 13.08 6.04
CA VAL A 46 -1.53 12.41 4.75
C VAL A 46 -0.24 12.39 3.94
N ASN A 47 0.44 13.53 3.81
CA ASN A 47 1.69 13.63 3.05
C ASN A 47 2.81 12.77 3.66
N LEU A 48 2.87 12.70 4.99
CA LEU A 48 3.79 11.83 5.70
C LEU A 48 3.49 10.36 5.40
N GLY A 49 2.22 9.95 5.48
CA GLY A 49 1.79 8.60 5.14
C GLY A 49 2.14 8.21 3.70
N LEU A 50 1.88 9.09 2.72
CA LEU A 50 2.24 8.87 1.32
C LEU A 50 3.76 8.72 1.14
N THR A 51 4.54 9.56 1.81
CA THR A 51 6.01 9.49 1.77
C THR A 51 6.53 8.18 2.35
N GLN A 52 6.00 7.78 3.50
CA GLN A 52 6.35 6.50 4.13
C GLN A 52 5.99 5.32 3.22
N ALA A 53 4.80 5.32 2.62
CA ALA A 53 4.38 4.28 1.69
C ALA A 53 5.32 4.14 0.50
N ARG A 54 5.73 5.26 -0.11
CA ARG A 54 6.73 5.28 -1.20
C ARG A 54 8.08 4.74 -0.73
N ASN A 55 8.56 5.20 0.43
CA ASN A 55 9.82 4.70 0.99
C ASN A 55 9.79 3.19 1.22
N VAL A 56 8.71 2.67 1.79
CA VAL A 56 8.53 1.24 2.01
C VAL A 56 8.53 0.49 0.67
N TRP A 57 7.75 0.93 -0.31
CA TRP A 57 7.69 0.31 -1.64
C TRP A 57 9.07 0.27 -2.32
N HIS A 58 9.83 1.35 -2.24
CA HIS A 58 11.17 1.42 -2.82
C HIS A 58 12.23 0.65 -2.02
N SER A 59 12.00 0.39 -0.73
CA SER A 59 12.90 -0.39 0.13
C SER A 59 12.77 -1.92 0.00
N ILE A 60 11.65 -2.43 -0.52
CA ILE A 60 11.43 -3.86 -0.72
C ILE A 60 12.01 -4.35 -2.05
N SER A 61 12.41 -5.63 -2.09
CA SER A 61 13.05 -6.23 -3.26
C SER A 61 12.09 -6.44 -4.44
N PRO A 62 12.60 -6.59 -5.68
CA PRO A 62 11.76 -6.90 -6.83
C PRO A 62 10.87 -8.14 -6.61
N ALA A 63 11.42 -9.21 -6.02
CA ALA A 63 10.66 -10.43 -5.73
C ALA A 63 9.51 -10.18 -4.74
N GLN A 64 9.72 -9.30 -3.75
CA GLN A 64 8.68 -8.89 -2.80
C GLN A 64 7.60 -8.06 -3.48
N ARG A 65 7.96 -7.14 -4.38
CA ARG A 65 7.01 -6.36 -5.17
C ARG A 65 6.19 -7.25 -6.11
N THR A 66 6.82 -8.24 -6.74
CA THR A 66 6.13 -9.24 -7.58
C THR A 66 5.11 -10.02 -6.75
N LEU A 67 5.50 -10.49 -5.57
CA LEU A 67 4.58 -11.20 -4.67
C LEU A 67 3.39 -10.33 -4.26
N LEU A 68 3.62 -9.10 -3.81
CA LEU A 68 2.53 -8.19 -3.44
C LEU A 68 1.62 -7.89 -4.63
N THR A 69 2.17 -7.72 -5.83
CA THR A 69 1.39 -7.53 -7.06
C THR A 69 0.50 -8.72 -7.33
N LEU A 70 1.05 -9.92 -7.23
CA LEU A 70 0.31 -11.15 -7.46
C LEU A 70 -0.79 -11.35 -6.41
N MET A 71 -0.51 -11.06 -5.12
CA MET A 71 -1.52 -11.14 -4.07
C MET A 71 -2.65 -10.11 -4.26
N MET A 72 -2.33 -8.90 -4.73
CA MET A 72 -3.34 -7.87 -5.01
C MET A 72 -4.22 -8.21 -6.23
N GLN A 73 -3.70 -8.97 -7.20
CA GLN A 73 -4.41 -9.29 -8.44
C GLN A 73 -5.16 -10.62 -8.39
N VAL A 74 -4.56 -11.63 -7.78
CA VAL A 74 -5.01 -13.02 -7.87
C VAL A 74 -5.71 -13.43 -6.58
N GLY A 75 -5.09 -13.23 -5.41
CA GLY A 75 -5.70 -13.64 -4.14
C GLY A 75 -5.01 -13.08 -2.90
N SER A 76 -5.75 -12.88 -1.82
CA SER A 76 -5.24 -12.21 -0.61
C SER A 76 -4.54 -13.15 0.39
N LYS A 77 -4.52 -14.46 0.14
CA LYS A 77 -4.14 -15.49 1.12
C LYS A 77 -3.04 -16.41 0.60
N LEU A 78 -1.96 -16.50 1.36
CA LEU A 78 -0.89 -17.48 1.21
C LEU A 78 -1.10 -18.63 2.20
N ILE A 79 -0.88 -19.86 1.75
CA ILE A 79 -0.89 -21.07 2.58
C ILE A 79 0.47 -21.74 2.49
N ARG A 80 1.07 -22.05 3.63
CA ARG A 80 2.36 -22.75 3.68
C ARG A 80 2.17 -24.23 3.36
N GLU A 81 3.00 -24.76 2.48
CA GLU A 81 3.06 -26.20 2.22
C GLU A 81 3.72 -26.90 3.43
N GLU A 82 3.04 -27.85 4.08
CA GLU A 82 3.43 -28.44 5.38
C GLU A 82 4.89 -28.96 5.43
N LYS A 83 5.40 -29.45 4.30
CA LYS A 83 6.71 -30.10 4.21
C LYS A 83 7.79 -29.22 3.60
N THR A 84 7.48 -28.01 3.16
CA THR A 84 8.43 -27.16 2.45
C THR A 84 8.46 -25.75 3.04
N SER A 85 9.49 -24.99 2.65
CA SER A 85 9.58 -23.56 3.00
C SER A 85 8.81 -22.68 2.00
N PHE A 86 7.91 -23.24 1.19
CA PHE A 86 7.17 -22.50 0.17
C PHE A 86 5.74 -22.20 0.60
N TYR A 87 5.21 -21.14 0.01
CA TYR A 87 3.83 -20.74 0.12
C TYR A 87 3.14 -20.82 -1.24
N ASP A 88 1.92 -21.30 -1.21
CA ASP A 88 0.98 -21.29 -2.32
C ASP A 88 0.05 -20.08 -2.17
N LEU A 89 -0.32 -19.45 -3.28
CA LEU A 89 -1.30 -18.37 -3.32
C LEU A 89 -2.67 -18.94 -3.64
N VAL A 90 -3.65 -18.66 -2.77
CA VAL A 90 -5.01 -19.18 -2.89
C VAL A 90 -5.98 -18.05 -3.22
N ALA A 91 -6.74 -18.27 -4.29
CA ALA A 91 -7.68 -17.33 -4.89
C ALA A 91 -8.99 -18.03 -5.24
N GLY A 92 -9.85 -18.25 -4.23
CA GLY A 92 -11.05 -19.06 -4.39
C GLY A 92 -10.70 -20.47 -4.88
N PRO A 93 -11.24 -20.96 -6.00
CA PRO A 93 -10.93 -22.29 -6.53
C PRO A 93 -9.54 -22.39 -7.21
N LYS A 94 -8.87 -21.26 -7.45
CA LYS A 94 -7.55 -21.22 -8.10
C LYS A 94 -6.44 -21.22 -7.05
N VAL A 95 -5.40 -22.04 -7.30
CA VAL A 95 -4.21 -22.11 -6.46
C VAL A 95 -2.98 -21.96 -7.34
N GLU A 96 -2.17 -20.94 -7.08
CA GLU A 96 -0.83 -20.84 -7.67
C GLU A 96 0.18 -21.46 -6.71
N ARG A 97 0.93 -22.45 -7.19
CA ARG A 97 1.82 -23.26 -6.36
C ARG A 97 3.21 -22.63 -6.25
N ARG A 98 3.81 -22.71 -5.06
CA ARG A 98 5.20 -22.36 -4.75
C ARG A 98 5.61 -20.95 -5.21
N VAL A 99 4.72 -20.01 -4.99
CA VAL A 99 4.86 -18.61 -5.41
C VAL A 99 6.03 -17.92 -4.71
N THR A 100 6.26 -18.24 -3.43
CA THR A 100 7.32 -17.59 -2.66
C THR A 100 7.85 -18.49 -1.54
N ARG A 101 9.00 -18.10 -0.98
CA ARG A 101 9.64 -18.80 0.15
C ARG A 101 9.40 -18.06 1.46
N ARG A 102 9.45 -18.81 2.57
CA ARG A 102 9.27 -18.35 3.95
C ARG A 102 10.12 -17.13 4.33
N PRO A 103 11.40 -17.00 3.95
CA PRO A 103 12.18 -15.80 4.27
C PRO A 103 11.60 -14.51 3.65
N THR A 104 11.09 -14.59 2.42
CA THR A 104 10.45 -13.46 1.74
C THR A 104 9.18 -13.03 2.47
N VAL A 105 8.36 -14.00 2.88
CA VAL A 105 7.13 -13.79 3.64
C VAL A 105 7.42 -13.14 4.99
N ARG A 106 8.37 -13.69 5.76
CA ARG A 106 8.79 -13.11 7.05
C ARG A 106 9.31 -11.69 6.93
N SER A 107 10.08 -11.40 5.88
CA SER A 107 10.60 -10.07 5.60
C SER A 107 9.47 -9.05 5.27
N LEU A 108 8.37 -9.51 4.69
CA LEU A 108 7.18 -8.68 4.48
C LEU A 108 6.35 -8.51 5.75
N ILE A 109 6.22 -9.57 6.57
CA ILE A 109 5.57 -9.51 7.89
C ILE A 109 6.30 -8.52 8.80
N SER A 110 7.63 -8.53 8.83
CA SER A 110 8.41 -7.61 9.65
C SER A 110 8.27 -6.12 9.26
N ARG A 111 7.62 -5.85 8.12
CA ARG A 111 7.32 -4.50 7.61
C ARG A 111 5.83 -4.17 7.70
N ASP A 112 5.06 -5.01 8.39
CA ASP A 112 3.61 -4.90 8.51
C ASP A 112 2.88 -4.92 7.15
N LEU A 113 3.46 -5.61 6.16
CA LEU A 113 2.85 -5.78 4.82
C LEU A 113 2.07 -7.09 4.72
N LEU A 114 2.34 -8.04 5.61
CA LEU A 114 1.64 -9.30 5.70
C LEU A 114 1.37 -9.62 7.16
N CYS A 115 0.27 -10.33 7.43
CA CYS A 115 -0.11 -10.77 8.76
C CYS A 115 -0.31 -12.29 8.79
N CYS A 116 0.07 -12.92 9.90
CA CYS A 116 -0.16 -14.33 10.16
C CYS A 116 -1.60 -14.57 10.65
N GLU A 117 -2.32 -15.47 9.99
CA GLU A 117 -3.67 -15.93 10.38
C GLU A 117 -3.72 -17.46 10.54
N GLY A 118 -2.57 -18.10 10.81
CA GLY A 118 -2.52 -19.52 11.11
C GLY A 118 -3.14 -19.87 12.47
N GLY A 119 -3.22 -21.17 12.74
CA GLY A 119 -3.74 -21.69 14.02
C GLY A 119 -2.71 -21.61 15.16
N ALA A 120 -3.15 -21.93 16.38
CA ALA A 120 -2.32 -21.90 17.58
C ALA A 120 -1.03 -22.73 17.49
N PHE A 121 -1.05 -23.84 16.75
CA PHE A 121 0.09 -24.75 16.58
C PHE A 121 1.02 -24.35 15.44
N ASP A 122 0.52 -23.59 14.47
CA ASP A 122 1.32 -23.08 13.36
C ASP A 122 0.78 -21.71 12.91
N PRO A 123 1.20 -20.62 13.58
CA PRO A 123 0.73 -19.27 13.25
C PRO A 123 1.08 -18.84 11.83
N GLU A 124 2.16 -19.37 11.26
CA GLU A 124 2.63 -19.03 9.92
C GLU A 124 2.03 -19.90 8.82
N ALA A 125 1.11 -20.83 9.15
CA ALA A 125 0.45 -21.71 8.18
C ALA A 125 -0.35 -20.92 7.14
N VAL A 126 -0.93 -19.79 7.56
CA VAL A 126 -1.71 -18.88 6.72
C VAL A 126 -1.18 -17.47 6.89
N VAL A 127 -1.02 -16.76 5.77
CA VAL A 127 -0.57 -15.37 5.75
C VAL A 127 -1.44 -14.56 4.80
N VAL A 128 -1.86 -13.37 5.22
CA VAL A 128 -2.75 -12.48 4.45
C VAL A 128 -2.17 -11.09 4.27
N LEU A 129 -2.70 -10.34 3.30
CA LEU A 129 -2.39 -8.91 3.14
C LEU A 129 -2.95 -8.08 4.30
N THR A 130 -2.14 -7.15 4.80
CA THR A 130 -2.59 -6.09 5.72
C THR A 130 -3.21 -4.93 4.95
N GLU A 131 -3.91 -4.05 5.66
CA GLU A 131 -4.36 -2.76 5.08
C GLU A 131 -3.18 -1.88 4.69
N ASN A 132 -2.10 -1.88 5.49
CA ASN A 132 -0.88 -1.17 5.18
C ASN A 132 -0.25 -1.66 3.87
N ALA A 133 -0.25 -2.97 3.59
CA ALA A 133 0.20 -3.46 2.29
C ALA A 133 -0.65 -2.97 1.11
N ARG A 134 -1.96 -2.88 1.26
CA ARG A 134 -2.83 -2.32 0.21
C ARG A 134 -2.50 -0.85 -0.03
N PHE A 135 -2.35 -0.08 1.05
CA PHE A 135 -1.98 1.33 0.98
C PHE A 135 -0.60 1.53 0.33
N VAL A 136 0.41 0.78 0.76
CA VAL A 136 1.77 0.79 0.18
C VAL A 136 1.76 0.39 -1.29
N PHE A 137 0.97 -0.62 -1.66
CA PHE A 137 0.85 -1.05 -3.05
C PHE A 137 0.20 0.03 -3.92
N GLU A 138 -0.89 0.63 -3.47
CA GLU A 138 -1.63 1.63 -4.25
C GLU A 138 -0.89 2.98 -4.33
N LYS A 139 -0.33 3.44 -3.21
CA LYS A 139 0.23 4.79 -3.08
C LYS A 139 1.75 4.84 -3.18
N GLY A 140 2.43 3.74 -2.83
CA GLY A 140 3.89 3.66 -2.87
C GLY A 140 4.46 3.39 -4.26
N ARG A 141 3.65 2.82 -5.17
CA ARG A 141 4.04 2.52 -6.57
C ARG A 141 4.22 3.75 -7.46
N VAL A 142 3.52 4.84 -7.13
CA VAL A 142 3.51 6.06 -7.93
C VAL A 142 4.87 6.73 -7.76
N SER A 143 5.76 6.46 -8.71
CA SER A 143 6.98 7.23 -8.90
C SER A 143 6.58 8.44 -9.72
N GLY A 144 6.79 9.66 -9.21
CA GLY A 144 6.55 10.86 -9.99
C GLY A 144 7.24 10.72 -11.35
N SER A 145 6.43 10.79 -12.40
CA SER A 145 6.86 10.93 -13.79
C SER A 145 6.61 12.35 -14.25
#